data_AF-A0A0M3IJS6-F1
#
_entry.id   AF-A0A0M3IJS6-F1
#
_cell.length_a   1.000
_cell.length_b   1.000
_cell.length_c   1.000
_cell.angle_alpha   90.00
_cell.angle_beta   90.00
_cell.angle_gamma   90.00
#
_symmetry.space_group_name_H-M   'P 1'
#
loop_
_entity.id
_entity.type
_entity.pdbx_description
1 polymer ?
#
loop_
_entity_poly.entity_id
_entity_poly.type
_entity_poly.pdbx_seq_one_letter_code
_entity_poly.pdbx_strand_id
1 'polypeptide(L)'
;MAQPELLQVLEKTASQNPNDQRLALDYLKQACITNFPEFIKQLSSVLSNTGCTNFVRQAAGLQLKNVLVAKEEATKTEYLRRFQL
;
A
#
# COMPACT_ATOMS: atom_id res chain seq x y z
N MET A 1 -13.36 -2.75 5.84
CA MET A 1 -13.42 -3.36 4.49
C MET A 1 -12.52 -2.55 3.59
N ALA A 2 -11.77 -3.22 2.70
CA ALA A 2 -10.89 -2.54 1.75
C ALA A 2 -11.73 -1.69 0.78
N GLN A 3 -11.33 -0.44 0.54
CA GLN A 3 -12.03 0.42 -0.43
C GLN A 3 -11.89 -0.15 -1.84
N PRO A 4 -12.95 -0.16 -2.66
CA PRO A 4 -12.91 -0.70 -4.02
C PRO A 4 -11.90 0.04 -4.91
N GLU A 5 -11.68 1.32 -4.65
CA GLU A 5 -10.67 2.13 -5.34
C GLU A 5 -9.24 1.63 -5.08
N LEU A 6 -8.93 1.21 -3.85
CA LEU A 6 -7.61 0.65 -3.50
C LEU A 6 -7.33 -0.65 -4.28
N LEU A 7 -8.34 -1.50 -4.48
CA LEU A 7 -8.19 -2.73 -5.24
C LEU A 7 -7.82 -2.44 -6.70
N GLN A 8 -8.53 -1.51 -7.34
CA GLN A 8 -8.23 -1.10 -8.72
C GLN A 8 -6.85 -0.46 -8.84
N VAL A 9 -6.45 0.36 -7.87
CA VAL A 9 -5.12 0.97 -7.84
C VAL A 9 -4.04 -0.10 -7.72
N LEU A 10 -4.23 -1.11 -6.86
CA LEU A 10 -3.30 -2.23 -6.71
C LEU A 10 -3.18 -3.04 -8.01
N GLU A 11 -4.27 -3.28 -8.73
CA GLU A 11 -4.24 -3.92 -10.06
C GLU A 11 -3.41 -3.12 -11.07
N LYS A 12 -3.56 -1.79 -11.06
CA LYS A 12 -2.83 -0.88 -11.96
C LYS A 12 -1.33 -0.77 -11.65
N THR A 13 -0.86 -1.22 -10.48
CA THR A 13 0.58 -1.20 -10.16
C THR A 13 1.42 -2.13 -11.06
N ALA A 14 0.82 -3.12 -11.72
CA ALA A 14 1.49 -3.94 -12.75
C ALA A 14 0.96 -3.70 -14.17
N SER A 15 0.27 -2.58 -14.41
CA SER A 15 -0.05 -2.18 -15.77
C SER A 15 1.22 -2.04 -16.60
N GLN A 16 1.18 -2.50 -17.86
CA GLN A 16 2.26 -2.27 -18.83
C GLN A 16 2.30 -0.80 -19.29
N ASN A 17 1.27 -0.02 -18.98
CA ASN A 17 1.24 1.41 -19.25
C ASN A 17 1.99 2.19 -18.14
N PRO A 18 3.10 2.89 -18.48
CA PRO A 18 3.88 3.63 -17.49
C PRO A 18 3.09 4.73 -16.78
N ASN A 19 2.11 5.35 -17.46
CA ASN A 19 1.29 6.40 -16.88
C ASN A 19 0.33 5.84 -15.82
N ASP A 20 -0.32 4.72 -16.11
CA ASP A 20 -1.22 4.07 -15.15
C ASP A 20 -0.46 3.59 -13.91
N GLN A 21 0.72 3.00 -14.12
CA GLN A 21 1.58 2.57 -13.03
C GLN A 21 2.03 3.76 -12.17
N ARG A 22 2.44 4.87 -12.80
CA ARG A 22 2.85 6.09 -12.08
C ARG A 22 1.71 6.67 -11.25
N LEU A 23 0.52 6.79 -11.83
CA LEU A 23 -0.67 7.29 -11.14
C LEU A 23 -1.06 6.39 -9.96
N ALA A 24 -1.00 5.07 -10.14
CA ALA A 24 -1.27 4.12 -9.07
C ALA A 24 -0.28 4.28 -7.91
N LEU A 25 1.02 4.42 -8.20
CA LEU A 25 2.05 4.62 -7.18
C LEU A 25 1.92 5.98 -6.47
N ASP A 26 1.58 7.05 -7.18
CA ASP A 26 1.35 8.36 -6.57
C ASP A 26 0.11 8.35 -5.67
N TYR A 27 -0.98 7.68 -6.06
CA TYR A 27 -2.15 7.48 -5.20
C TYR A 27 -1.76 6.76 -3.90
N LEU A 28 -1.01 5.65 -4.00
CA LEU A 28 -0.57 4.88 -2.83
C LEU A 28 0.31 5.71 -1.89
N LYS A 29 1.20 6.55 -2.44
CA LYS A 29 2.02 7.48 -1.64
C LYS A 29 1.15 8.52 -0.93
N GLN A 30 0.19 9.12 -1.62
CA GLN A 30 -0.73 10.11 -1.04
C GLN A 30 -1.58 9.48 0.08
N ALA A 31 -2.12 8.28 -0.14
CA ALA A 31 -2.88 7.56 0.88
C ALA A 31 -2.03 7.26 2.14
N CYS A 32 -0.77 6.85 1.92
CA CYS A 32 0.19 6.60 3.00
C CYS A 32 0.49 7.86 3.83
N ILE A 33 0.62 9.03 3.20
CA ILE A 33 0.90 10.30 3.89
C ILE A 33 -0.35 10.85 4.59
N THR A 34 -1.51 10.71 3.95
CA THR A 34 -2.79 11.25 4.42
C THR A 34 -3.27 10.56 5.69
N ASN A 35 -3.25 9.23 5.72
CA ASN A 35 -3.68 8.47 6.89
C ASN A 35 -2.98 7.12 6.95
N PHE A 36 -1.76 7.13 7.48
CA PHE A 36 -0.90 5.96 7.55
C PHE A 36 -1.54 4.75 8.27
N PRO A 37 -2.14 4.88 9.47
CA PRO A 37 -2.73 3.73 10.15
C PRO A 37 -3.88 3.09 9.36
N GLU A 38 -4.77 3.91 8.79
CA GLU A 38 -5.87 3.38 7.98
C GLU A 38 -5.34 2.75 6.69
N PHE A 39 -4.34 3.34 6.04
CA PHE A 39 -3.71 2.76 4.85
C PHE A 39 -3.10 1.36 5.12
N ILE A 40 -2.36 1.20 6.22
CA ILE A 40 -1.79 -0.09 6.62
C ILE A 40 -2.89 -1.12 6.92
N LYS A 41 -3.96 -0.70 7.62
CA LYS A 41 -5.13 -1.56 7.91
C LYS A 41 -5.82 -2.00 6.62
N GLN A 42 -6.00 -1.11 5.66
CA GLN A 42 -6.61 -1.39 4.37
C GLN A 42 -5.77 -2.41 3.58
N LEU A 43 -4.45 -2.20 3.45
CA LEU A 43 -3.57 -3.16 2.79
C LEU A 43 -3.55 -4.53 3.48
N SER A 44 -3.54 -4.54 4.82
CA SER A 44 -3.59 -5.79 5.61
C SER A 44 -4.90 -6.54 5.41
N SER A 45 -6.02 -5.81 5.31
CA SER A 45 -7.33 -6.37 5.00
C SER A 45 -7.39 -6.94 3.58
N VAL A 46 -6.72 -6.33 2.60
CA VAL A 46 -6.63 -6.87 1.23
C VAL A 46 -5.78 -8.14 1.22
N LEU A 47 -4.63 -8.14 1.90
CA LEU A 47 -3.71 -9.27 1.96
C LEU A 47 -4.35 -10.54 2.56
N SER A 48 -5.15 -10.37 3.63
CA SER A 48 -5.85 -11.45 4.33
C SER A 48 -7.16 -11.89 3.67
N ASN A 49 -7.70 -11.10 2.73
CA ASN A 49 -8.95 -11.42 2.06
C ASN A 49 -8.75 -12.50 0.99
N THR A 50 -9.27 -13.70 1.23
CA THR A 50 -9.21 -14.84 0.29
C THR A 50 -10.11 -14.68 -0.93
N GLY A 51 -11.03 -13.71 -0.93
CA GLY A 51 -11.85 -13.34 -2.09
C GLY A 51 -11.14 -12.43 -3.09
N CYS A 52 -10.00 -11.84 -2.73
CA CYS A 52 -9.18 -11.04 -3.65
C CYS A 52 -8.30 -11.94 -4.52
N THR A 53 -8.01 -11.51 -5.75
CA THR A 53 -7.10 -12.25 -6.64
C THR A 53 -5.70 -12.36 -6.02
N ASN A 54 -4.99 -13.45 -6.33
CA ASN A 54 -3.62 -13.65 -5.83
C ASN A 54 -2.69 -12.48 -6.18
N PHE A 55 -2.87 -11.90 -7.37
CA PHE A 55 -2.14 -10.72 -7.82
C PHE A 55 -2.35 -9.52 -6.88
N VAL A 56 -3.61 -9.16 -6.61
CA VAL A 56 -3.94 -8.00 -5.75
C VAL A 56 -3.42 -8.19 -4.32
N ARG A 57 -3.52 -9.41 -3.80
CA ARG A 57 -2.96 -9.77 -2.48
C ARG A 57 -1.44 -9.60 -2.45
N GLN A 58 -0.73 -10.06 -3.47
CA GLN A 58 0.72 -9.91 -3.57
C GLN A 58 1.13 -8.44 -3.70
N ALA A 59 0.41 -7.66 -4.50
CA ALA A 59 0.63 -6.22 -4.63
C ALA A 59 0.46 -5.51 -3.28
N ALA A 60 -0.61 -5.83 -2.54
CA ALA A 60 -0.83 -5.28 -1.20
C ALA A 60 0.30 -5.64 -0.22
N GLY A 61 0.76 -6.90 -0.24
CA GLY A 61 1.89 -7.35 0.57
C GLY A 61 3.21 -6.66 0.22
N LEU A 62 3.46 -6.42 -1.07
CA LEU A 62 4.65 -5.68 -1.53
C LEU A 62 4.62 -4.23 -1.03
N GLN A 63 3.48 -3.55 -1.14
CA GLN A 63 3.34 -2.17 -0.65
C GLN A 63 3.48 -2.10 0.88
N LEU A 64 2.84 -3.01 1.62
CA LEU A 64 3.04 -3.15 3.06
C LEU A 64 4.52 -3.27 3.42
N LYS A 65 5.25 -4.15 2.73
CA LYS A 65 6.68 -4.33 2.95
C LYS A 65 7.46 -3.04 2.67
N ASN A 66 7.19 -2.37 1.56
CA ASN A 66 7.89 -1.14 1.18
C ASN A 66 7.69 -0.01 2.19
N VAL A 67 6.52 0.03 2.82
CA VAL A 67 6.11 1.08 3.75
C VAL A 67 6.61 0.80 5.17
N LEU A 68 6.60 -0.47 5.60
CA LEU A 68 7.07 -0.89 6.93
C LEU A 68 8.59 -1.10 6.99
N VAL A 69 9.18 -1.55 5.88
CA VAL A 69 10.62 -1.74 5.70
C VAL A 69 11.11 -0.64 4.78
N ALA A 70 11.16 0.59 5.29
CA ALA A 70 11.89 1.65 4.61
C ALA A 70 13.38 1.26 4.58
N LYS A 71 13.99 1.31 3.39
CA LYS A 71 15.41 1.01 3.16
C LYS A 71 16.35 1.95 3.92
N GLU A 72 15.83 3.05 4.47
CA GLU A 72 16.54 4.05 5.25
C GLU A 72 16.13 3.98 6.73
N GLU A 73 17.13 3.81 7.60
CA GLU A 73 16.99 3.71 9.05
C GLU A 73 16.28 4.93 9.67
N ALA A 74 16.47 6.12 9.08
CA ALA A 74 15.81 7.35 9.49
C ALA A 74 14.29 7.31 9.26
N THR A 75 13.86 6.84 8.08
CA THR A 75 12.43 6.74 7.71
C THR A 75 11.72 5.63 8.51
N LYS A 76 12.42 4.51 8.77
CA LYS A 76 11.92 3.45 9.65
C LYS A 76 11.71 3.95 11.09
N THR A 77 12.63 4.77 11.61
CA THR A 77 12.53 5.37 12.94
C THR A 77 11.37 6.36 13.03
N GLU A 78 11.17 7.18 12.00
CA GLU A 78 10.03 8.10 11.89
C GLU A 78 8.69 7.35 11.82
N TYR A 79 8.59 6.28 11.03
CA TYR A 79 7.37 5.47 10.95
C TYR A 79 7.05 4.71 12.25
N LEU A 80 8.06 4.17 12.93
CA LEU A 80 7.88 3.55 14.25
C LEU A 80 7.43 4.56 15.30
N ARG A 81 8.03 5.77 15.30
CA ARG A 81 7.64 6.85 16.21
C ARG A 81 6.19 7.31 15.98
N ARG A 82 5.75 7.34 14.72
CA ARG A 82 4.37 7.73 14.33
C ARG A 82 3.31 6.68 14.67
N PHE A 83 3.69 5.43 14.91
CA PHE A 83 2.80 4.33 15.31
C PHE A 83 2.66 4.18 16.84
N GLN A 84 3.47 4.89 17.63
CA GLN A 84 3.51 4.84 19.10
C GLN A 84 2.83 6.03 19.81
N LEU A 85 2.09 6.87 19.08
CA LEU A 85 1.21 7.92 19.62
C LEU A 85 -0.26 7.64 19.25
#